data_AF-A0A378VWQ8-F1
#
_entry.id   AF-A0A378VWQ8-F1
#
_cell.length_a   1.000
_cell.length_b   1.000
_cell.length_c   1.000
_cell.angle_alpha   90.00
_cell.angle_beta   90.00
_cell.angle_gamma   90.00
#
_symmetry.space_group_name_H-M   'P 1'
#
loop_
_entity.id
_entity.type
_entity.pdbx_description
1 polymer ?
#
loop_
_entity_poly.entity_id
_entity_poly.type
_entity_poly.pdbx_seq_one_letter_code
_entity_poly.pdbx_strand_id
1 'polypeptide(L)' 'MTLATNWVGNRFNCLAYTLEMPFKDNANLPDDDFGWNGQRSLRLGEAVLSAILNVAGDLR' A
#
# COMPACT_ATOMS: atom_id res chain seq x y z
N MET A 1 2.52 -19.47 -9.26
CA MET A 1 1.95 -18.15 -8.94
C MET A 1 1.29 -18.24 -7.57
N THR A 2 2.03 -18.06 -6.48
CA THR A 2 1.62 -18.38 -5.09
C THR A 2 1.39 -17.14 -4.22
N LEU A 3 1.28 -15.95 -4.81
CA LEU A 3 1.08 -14.70 -4.08
C LEU A 3 -0.39 -14.59 -3.62
N ALA A 4 -0.62 -14.20 -2.36
CA ALA A 4 -1.97 -14.05 -1.81
C ALA A 4 -2.85 -13.11 -2.64
N THR A 5 -2.30 -11.98 -3.08
CA THR A 5 -2.99 -11.01 -3.95
C THR A 5 -3.53 -11.64 -5.23
N ASN A 6 -2.74 -12.50 -5.89
CA ASN A 6 -3.15 -13.16 -7.12
C ASN A 6 -4.28 -14.17 -6.88
N TRP A 7 -4.25 -14.87 -5.76
CA TRP A 7 -5.33 -15.80 -5.42
C TRP A 7 -6.63 -15.05 -5.10
N VAL A 8 -6.57 -14.00 -4.27
CA VAL A 8 -7.73 -13.20 -3.89
C VAL A 8 -8.36 -12.51 -5.11
N GLY A 9 -7.55 -11.84 -5.93
CA GLY A 9 -8.03 -11.14 -7.13
C GLY A 9 -8.75 -12.08 -8.09
N ASN A 10 -8.18 -13.27 -8.36
CA ASN A 10 -8.82 -14.26 -9.22
C ASN A 10 -10.05 -14.91 -8.59
N ARG A 11 -10.01 -15.22 -7.28
CA ARG A 11 -11.08 -15.97 -6.60
C ARG A 11 -12.35 -15.15 -6.42
N PHE A 12 -12.22 -13.85 -6.17
CA PHE A 12 -13.31 -12.93 -5.88
C PHE A 12 -13.58 -11.92 -6.99
N ASN A 13 -12.79 -11.94 -8.08
CA ASN A 13 -12.84 -10.98 -9.19
C ASN A 13 -12.89 -9.53 -8.67
N CYS A 14 -11.92 -9.18 -7.83
CA CYS A 14 -11.83 -7.88 -7.18
C CYS A 14 -10.45 -7.26 -7.31
N LEU A 15 -10.37 -5.95 -7.07
CA LEU A 15 -9.10 -5.24 -6.97
C LEU A 15 -8.33 -5.74 -5.74
N ALA A 16 -7.11 -6.23 -5.94
CA ALA A 16 -6.25 -6.72 -4.88
C ALA A 16 -4.79 -6.31 -5.16
N TYR A 17 -4.07 -5.85 -4.14
CA TYR A 17 -2.66 -5.48 -4.22
C TYR A 17 -1.86 -5.99 -3.02
N THR A 18 -0.55 -6.15 -3.20
CA THR A 18 0.42 -6.26 -2.10
C THR A 18 1.08 -4.89 -1.96
N LEU A 19 0.95 -4.25 -0.80
CA LEU A 19 1.59 -2.96 -0.52
C LEU A 19 2.93 -3.20 0.17
N GLU A 20 4.02 -2.79 -0.49
CA GLU A 20 5.38 -2.95 0.00
C GLU A 20 5.93 -1.63 0.56
N MET A 21 6.67 -1.70 1.67
CA MET A 21 7.34 -0.57 2.29
C MET A 21 8.85 -0.83 2.39
N PRO A 22 9.71 0.18 2.16
CA PRO A 22 11.15 -0.02 2.20
C PRO A 22 11.64 -0.24 3.63
N PHE A 23 12.52 -1.23 3.83
CA PHE A 23 13.25 -1.40 5.09
C PHE A 23 14.32 -0.33 5.33
N LYS A 24 14.83 0.29 4.26
CA LYS A 24 15.87 1.33 4.32
C LYS A 24 15.20 2.69 4.45
N ASP A 25 14.89 3.27 3.29
CA ASP A 25 14.26 4.57 3.16
C ASP A 25 13.57 4.68 1.80
N ASN A 26 12.64 5.62 1.69
CA ASN A 26 12.11 6.07 0.42
C ASN A 26 13.12 6.98 -0.28
N ALA A 27 13.79 6.46 -1.31
CA ALA A 27 14.80 7.21 -2.08
C ALA A 27 14.28 8.49 -2.74
N ASN A 28 12.97 8.62 -2.97
CA ASN A 28 12.37 9.82 -3.58
C ASN A 28 12.10 10.93 -2.56
N LEU A 29 12.06 10.59 -1.28
CA LEU A 29 11.91 11.54 -0.17
C LEU A 29 12.70 11.00 1.02
N PRO A 30 14.04 11.10 0.96
CA PRO A 30 14.90 10.55 1.99
C PRO A 30 14.74 11.33 3.30
N ASP A 31 14.90 10.62 4.40
CA ASP A 31 14.99 11.14 5.76
C ASP A 31 16.31 10.64 6.34
N ASP A 32 17.32 11.52 6.35
CA ASP A 32 18.70 11.16 6.72
C ASP A 32 18.84 10.76 8.21
N ASP A 33 17.89 11.16 9.06
CA ASP A 33 17.94 10.91 10.50
C ASP A 33 17.31 9.56 10.88
N PHE A 34 16.18 9.21 10.26
CA PHE A 34 15.41 8.02 10.65
C PHE A 34 15.02 7.08 9.51
N GLY A 35 15.28 7.44 8.26
CA GLY A 35 14.91 6.67 7.07
C GLY A 35 13.41 6.40 6.99
N TRP A 36 13.03 5.18 6.56
CA TRP A 36 11.66 4.73 6.68
C TRP A 36 11.39 4.23 8.10
N ASN A 37 10.39 4.82 8.76
CA ASN A 37 10.07 4.53 10.14
C ASN A 37 8.57 4.26 10.36
N GLY A 38 8.20 3.89 11.59
CA GLY A 38 6.82 3.59 11.95
C GLY A 38 5.84 4.77 11.77
N GLN A 39 6.29 6.01 11.98
CA GLN A 39 5.45 7.19 11.75
C GLN A 39 5.15 7.40 10.26
N ARG A 40 6.11 7.13 9.38
CA ARG A 40 5.90 7.17 7.93
C ARG A 40 4.99 6.06 7.45
N SER A 41 5.11 4.86 8.04
CA SER A 41 4.15 3.77 7.82
C SER A 41 2.73 4.13 8.26
N LEU A 42 2.57 4.81 9.41
CA LEU A 42 1.27 5.27 9.90
C LEU A 42 0.64 6.28 8.93
N ARG A 43 1.42 7.29 8.51
CA ARG A 43 0.98 8.30 7.52
C ARG A 43 0.63 7.66 6.18
N LEU A 44 1.38 6.64 5.75
CA LEU A 44 1.05 5.90 4.53
C LEU A 44 -0.30 5.17 4.69
N GLY A 45 -0.56 4.55 5.84
CA GLY A 45 -1.85 3.94 6.15
C GLY A 45 -3.02 4.93 6.09
N GLU A 46 -2.84 6.14 6.64
CA GLU A 46 -3.82 7.23 6.54
C GLU A 46 -4.06 7.65 5.07
N ALA A 47 -3.00 7.77 4.28
CA ALA A 47 -3.09 8.13 2.87
C ALA A 47 -3.81 7.06 2.03
N VAL A 48 -3.64 5.78 2.36
CA VAL A 48 -4.33 4.67 1.70
C VAL A 48 -5.85 4.78 1.83
N LEU A 49 -6.37 5.24 2.97
CA LEU A 49 -7.82 5.41 3.15
C LEU A 49 -8.41 6.42 2.15
N SER A 50 -7.70 7.52 1.90
CA SER A 50 -8.12 8.52 0.92
C SER A 50 -8.09 7.96 -0.51
N ALA A 51 -7.07 7.16 -0.83
CA ALA A 51 -6.98 6.51 -2.13
C ALA A 51 -8.11 5.49 -2.35
N ILE A 52 -8.45 4.68 -1.34
CA ILE A 52 -9.57 3.73 -1.40
C ILE A 52 -10.89 4.48 -1.57
N LEU A 53 -11.11 5.58 -0.84
CA LEU A 53 -12.33 6.37 -0.96
C LEU A 53 -12.52 6.91 -2.39
N ASN A 54 -11.44 7.34 -3.04
CA ASN A 54 -11.50 7.87 -4.41
C ASN A 54 -11.96 6.84 -5.45
N VAL A 55 -11.65 5.56 -5.26
CA VAL A 55 -12.05 4.49 -6.20
C VAL A 55 -13.27 3.70 -5.74
N ALA A 56 -13.77 3.95 -4.53
CA ALA A 56 -14.85 3.17 -3.92
C ALA A 56 -16.12 3.13 -4.79
N GLY A 57 -16.42 4.21 -5.52
CA GLY A 57 -17.56 4.27 -6.44
C GLY A 57 -17.41 3.45 -7.72
N ASP A 58 -16.18 3.09 -8.09
CA ASP A 58 -15.87 2.30 -9.30
C ASP A 58 -15.72 0.80 -8.99
N LEU A 59 -15.62 0.44 -7.71
CA LEU A 59 -15.35 -0.93 -7.26
C LEU A 59 -16.61 -1.82 -7.21
N ARG A 60 -17.80 -1.24 -7.37
CA ARG A 60 -19.10 -1.88 -7.68
C ARG A 60 -20.26 -0.90 -7.66
#